data_AF-A0A9D7XU02-F1
#
_entry.id   AF-A0A9D7XU02-F1
#
_cell.length_a   1.000
_cell.length_b   1.000
_cell.length_c   1.000
_cell.angle_alpha   90.00
_cell.angle_beta   90.00
_cell.angle_gamma   90.00
#
_symmetry.space_group_name_H-M   'P 1'
#
loop_
_entity.id
_entity.type
_entity.pdbx_description
1 polymer ?
#
loop_
_entity_poly.entity_id
_entity_poly.type
_entity_poly.pdbx_seq_one_letter_code
_entity_poly.pdbx_strand_id
1 'polypeptide(L)'
;MASAKHHPYAQHIFRYGEMIERYPNYLSIHAGGVLVSERPLTYHTALQMMPKGFPISHFDMYHAEDLNFHKYDVLSQRGLGHIKDAVSLRP
;
A
#
# COMPACT_ATOMS: atom_id res chain seq x y z
N MET A 1 24.01 -11.54 12.82
CA MET A 1 24.63 -12.87 12.60
C MET A 1 24.19 -13.86 13.68
N ALA A 2 24.03 -15.14 13.33
CA ALA A 2 23.66 -16.20 14.28
C ALA A 2 24.74 -16.41 15.35
N SER A 3 24.30 -16.63 16.59
CA SER A 3 25.15 -16.99 17.74
C SER A 3 24.94 -18.46 18.12
N ALA A 4 25.91 -19.06 18.82
CA ALA A 4 25.88 -20.45 19.31
C ALA A 4 24.67 -20.81 20.19
N LYS A 5 23.93 -19.80 20.68
CA LYS A 5 22.66 -19.98 21.41
C LYS A 5 21.45 -20.28 20.51
N HIS A 6 21.57 -20.12 19.19
CA HIS A 6 20.46 -20.32 18.24
C HIS A 6 20.43 -21.75 17.67
N HIS A 7 19.26 -22.16 17.20
CA HIS A 7 19.08 -23.41 16.45
C HIS A 7 20.06 -23.48 15.26
N PRO A 8 20.62 -24.65 14.89
CA PRO A 8 21.57 -24.79 13.78
C PRO A 8 21.12 -24.15 12.45
N TYR A 9 19.82 -24.16 12.17
CA TYR A 9 19.25 -23.52 10.96
C TYR A 9 19.24 -21.99 10.97
N ALA A 10 19.48 -21.32 12.11
CA ALA A 10 19.43 -19.87 12.20
C ALA A 10 20.43 -19.18 11.27
N GLN A 11 21.60 -19.80 11.04
CA GLN A 11 22.60 -19.25 10.13
C GLN A 11 22.07 -19.18 8.69
N HIS A 12 21.31 -20.19 8.25
CA HIS A 12 20.68 -20.19 6.93
C HIS A 12 19.53 -19.19 6.85
N ILE A 13 18.71 -19.09 7.89
CA ILE A 13 17.59 -18.12 7.95
C ILE A 13 18.12 -16.70 7.82
N PHE A 14 19.15 -16.31 8.58
CA PHE A 14 19.70 -14.96 8.46
C PHE A 14 20.36 -14.70 7.12
N ARG A 15 21.13 -15.67 6.60
CA ARG A 15 21.76 -15.53 5.27
C ARG A 15 20.72 -15.29 4.18
N TYR A 16 19.68 -16.13 4.11
CA TYR A 16 18.66 -15.97 3.07
C TYR A 16 17.74 -14.79 3.35
N GLY A 17 17.48 -14.46 4.62
CA GLY A 17 16.75 -13.28 5.04
C GLY A 17 17.39 -11.99 4.53
N GLU A 18 18.71 -11.84 4.71
CA GLU A 18 19.48 -10.70 4.18
C GLU A 18 19.41 -10.63 2.65
N MET A 19 19.43 -11.79 1.96
CA MET A 19 19.34 -11.83 0.49
C MET A 19 17.98 -11.38 -0.05
N ILE A 20 16.89 -11.51 0.73
CA ILE A 20 15.52 -11.17 0.28
C ILE A 20 14.95 -9.88 0.87
N GLU A 21 15.66 -9.21 1.79
CA GLU A 21 15.16 -8.05 2.56
C GLU A 21 14.58 -6.93 1.68
N ARG A 22 15.15 -6.70 0.50
CA ARG A 22 14.76 -5.63 -0.43
C ARG A 22 14.02 -6.10 -1.68
N TYR A 23 13.65 -7.37 -1.73
CA TYR A 23 12.87 -7.88 -2.85
C TYR A 23 11.41 -7.43 -2.72
N PRO A 24 10.75 -7.05 -3.83
CA PRO A 24 9.33 -6.77 -3.81
C PRO A 24 8.57 -8.04 -3.43
N ASN A 25 7.60 -7.91 -2.53
CA ASN A 25 6.79 -9.03 -2.05
C ASN A 25 5.50 -9.15 -2.88
N TYR A 26 4.60 -8.18 -2.75
CA TYR A 26 3.32 -8.17 -3.46
C TYR A 26 2.87 -6.76 -3.80
N LEU A 27 2.11 -6.62 -4.89
CA LEU A 27 1.46 -5.36 -5.26
C LEU A 27 0.22 -5.15 -4.38
N SER A 28 0.25 -4.09 -3.58
CA SER A 28 -0.83 -3.72 -2.65
C SER A 28 -1.52 -2.44 -3.07
N ILE A 29 -2.59 -2.09 -2.36
CA ILE A 29 -3.37 -0.86 -2.57
C ILE A 29 -2.96 0.17 -1.51
N HIS A 30 -2.57 1.38 -1.93
CA HIS A 30 -2.36 2.50 -1.01
C HIS A 30 -3.70 2.89 -0.35
N ALA A 31 -3.71 2.94 0.98
CA ALA A 31 -4.95 3.20 1.72
C ALA A 31 -5.43 4.64 1.48
N GLY A 32 -6.56 4.78 0.78
CA GLY A 32 -7.14 6.08 0.45
C GLY A 32 -6.52 6.78 -0.76
N GLY A 33 -5.52 6.17 -1.42
CA GLY A 33 -4.89 6.74 -2.60
C GLY A 33 -5.79 6.81 -3.80
N VAL A 34 -5.93 8.01 -4.37
CA VAL A 34 -6.66 8.26 -5.60
C VAL A 34 -5.77 9.06 -6.56
N LEU A 35 -5.70 8.60 -7.80
CA LEU A 35 -5.02 9.30 -8.89
C LEU A 35 -6.06 9.91 -9.82
N VAL A 36 -5.86 11.17 -10.18
CA VAL A 36 -6.64 11.89 -11.17
C VAL A 36 -5.71 12.33 -12.29
N SER A 37 -6.13 12.08 -13.53
CA SER A 37 -5.34 12.34 -14.73
C SER A 37 -6.21 12.93 -15.84
N GLU A 38 -5.63 13.79 -16.68
CA GLU A 38 -6.34 14.41 -17.82
C GLU A 38 -6.66 13.43 -18.94
N ARG A 39 -5.85 12.37 -19.07
CA ARG A 39 -6.06 11.24 -19.99
C ARG A 39 -6.36 9.97 -19.19
N PRO A 40 -6.95 8.94 -19.81
CA PRO A 40 -7.09 7.64 -19.16
C PRO A 40 -5.75 7.14 -18.59
N LEU A 41 -5.72 6.62 -17.36
CA LEU A 41 -4.50 6.13 -16.72
C LEU A 41 -3.78 5.03 -17.53
N THR A 42 -4.53 4.29 -18.36
CA THR A 42 -3.98 3.29 -19.29
C THR A 42 -3.03 3.86 -20.34
N TYR A 43 -3.04 5.19 -20.54
CA TYR A 43 -2.06 5.88 -21.39
C TYR A 43 -0.66 5.92 -20.74
N HIS A 44 -0.58 5.77 -19.42
CA HIS A 44 0.65 5.96 -18.63
C HIS A 44 1.11 4.69 -17.91
N THR A 45 0.18 3.81 -17.52
CA THR A 45 0.48 2.57 -16.80
C THR A 45 -0.53 1.49 -17.13
N ALA A 46 -0.11 0.22 -17.01
CA ALA A 46 -1.06 -0.86 -16.86
C ALA A 46 -1.89 -0.67 -15.58
N LEU A 47 -3.12 -1.15 -15.62
CA LEU A 47 -4.03 -1.16 -14.48
C LEU A 47 -4.37 -2.59 -14.08
N GLN A 48 -4.44 -2.85 -12.78
CA GLN A 48 -4.86 -4.14 -12.23
C GLN A 48 -6.14 -3.98 -11.42
N MET A 49 -7.18 -4.73 -11.77
CA MET A 49 -8.41 -4.80 -10.98
C MET A 49 -8.18 -5.56 -9.68
N MET A 50 -8.51 -4.93 -8.55
CA MET A 50 -8.37 -5.53 -7.22
C MET A 50 -9.72 -5.92 -6.61
N PRO A 51 -9.77 -6.83 -5.60
CA PRO A 51 -11.02 -7.30 -4.99
C PRO A 51 -11.91 -6.20 -4.39
N LYS A 52 -11.36 -5.02 -4.08
CA LYS A 52 -12.12 -3.85 -3.61
C LYS A 52 -12.95 -3.16 -4.70
N GLY A 53 -12.86 -3.62 -5.96
CA GLY A 53 -13.66 -3.11 -7.07
C GLY A 53 -13.08 -1.90 -7.80
N PHE A 54 -11.85 -1.50 -7.47
CA PHE A 54 -11.16 -0.38 -8.14
C PHE A 54 -9.85 -0.86 -8.78
N PRO A 55 -9.54 -0.37 -9.99
CA PRO A 55 -8.23 -0.61 -10.60
C PRO A 55 -7.14 0.16 -9.86
N ILE A 56 -5.93 -0.41 -9.80
CA ILE A 56 -4.73 0.24 -9.28
C ILE A 56 -3.68 0.43 -10.37
N SER A 57 -2.84 1.46 -10.22
CA SER A 57 -1.61 1.64 -11.01
C SER A 57 -0.52 0.65 -10.58
N HIS A 58 0.46 0.42 -11.44
CA HIS A 58 1.62 -0.42 -11.12
C HIS A 58 2.81 0.36 -10.55
N PHE A 59 2.79 1.69 -10.66
CA PHE A 59 3.77 2.56 -10.01
C PHE A 59 3.30 2.91 -8.58
N ASP A 60 4.27 3.21 -7.72
CA ASP A 60 4.01 3.60 -6.33
C ASP A 60 3.64 5.10 -6.20
N MET A 61 3.37 5.54 -4.96
CA MET A 61 2.95 6.92 -4.72
C MET A 61 4.02 7.96 -5.07
N TYR A 62 5.30 7.60 -5.01
CA TYR A 62 6.40 8.53 -5.25
C TYR A 62 6.57 8.75 -6.75
N HIS A 63 6.54 7.67 -7.52
CA HIS A 63 6.55 7.75 -8.98
C HIS A 63 5.30 8.46 -9.52
N ALA A 64 4.15 8.33 -8.85
CA ALA A 64 2.96 9.09 -9.21
C ALA A 64 3.21 10.61 -9.12
N GLU A 65 3.91 11.05 -8.08
CA GLU A 65 4.28 12.45 -7.84
C GLU A 65 5.34 12.92 -8.83
N ASP A 66 6.38 12.12 -9.07
CA ASP A 66 7.42 12.41 -10.06
C ASP A 66 6.86 12.56 -11.49
N LEU A 67 5.80 11.81 -11.81
CA LEU A 67 5.06 11.89 -13.07
C LEU A 67 4.04 13.04 -13.11
N ASN A 68 3.96 13.87 -12.06
CA ASN A 68 3.03 14.99 -11.92
C ASN A 68 1.55 14.60 -11.98
N PHE A 69 1.18 13.41 -11.48
CA PHE A 69 -0.24 13.09 -11.32
C PHE A 69 -0.84 13.87 -10.14
N HIS A 70 -2.12 14.24 -10.30
CA HIS A 70 -2.91 14.73 -9.17
C HIS A 70 -3.25 13.54 -8.25
N LYS A 71 -2.45 13.39 -7.19
CA LYS A 71 -2.64 12.39 -6.14
C LYS A 71 -3.41 12.98 -4.97
N TYR A 72 -4.45 12.28 -4.53
CA TYR A 72 -5.24 12.62 -3.34
C TYR A 72 -5.29 11.45 -2.37
N ASP A 73 -5.27 11.75 -1.08
CA ASP A 73 -5.46 10.77 -0.02
C ASP A 73 -6.83 10.95 0.64
N VAL A 74 -7.79 10.13 0.23
CA VAL A 74 -9.15 10.08 0.80
C VAL A 74 -9.14 9.09 1.97
N LEU A 75 -8.77 9.60 3.15
CA LEU A 75 -8.58 8.79 4.34
C LEU A 75 -9.89 8.58 5.10
N SER A 76 -10.22 7.32 5.38
CA SER A 76 -11.25 6.99 6.37
C SER A 76 -10.69 7.17 7.78
N GLN A 77 -11.38 7.97 8.60
CA GLN A 77 -11.00 8.25 9.97
C GLN A 77 -11.99 7.59 10.93
N ARG A 78 -11.53 6.63 11.75
CA ARG A 78 -12.38 5.97 12.75
C ARG A 78 -13.07 6.95 13.71
N GLY A 79 -12.37 8.03 14.08
CA GLY A 79 -12.93 9.08 14.95
C GLY A 79 -14.19 9.73 14.37
N LEU A 80 -14.23 9.97 13.06
CA LEU A 80 -15.43 10.50 12.40
C LEU A 80 -16.60 9.51 12.47
N GLY A 81 -16.31 8.20 12.40
CA GLY A 81 -17.29 7.14 12.63
C GLY A 81 -17.91 7.23 14.02
N HIS A 82 -17.08 7.32 15.06
CA HIS A 82 -17.57 7.45 16.44
C HIS A 82 -18.40 8.72 16.69
N ILE A 83 -18.00 9.85 16.11
CA ILE A 83 -18.77 11.10 16.19
C ILE A 83 -20.13 10.92 15.54
N LYS A 84 -20.18 10.32 14.34
CA LYS A 84 -21.44 10.03 13.65
C LYS A 84 -22.35 9.15 14.51
N ASP A 85 -21.82 8.06 15.06
CA ASP A 85 -22.59 7.14 15.89
C ASP A 85 -23.15 7.84 17.14
N ALA A 86 -22.33 8.66 17.81
CA ALA A 86 -22.77 9.44 18.96
C ALA A 86 -23.89 10.44 18.63
N VAL A 87 -23.84 11.10 17.47
CA VAL A 87 -24.92 12.00 17.00
C VAL A 87 -26.19 11.20 16.69
N SER A 88 -26.09 10.02 16.09
CA SER A 88 -27.24 9.15 15.77
C SER A 88 -27.94 8.57 17.01
N LEU A 89 -27.27 8.52 18.16
CA LEU A 89 -27.85 8.08 19.44
C LEU A 89 -28.63 9.19 20.16
N ARG A 90 -28.58 10.43 19.68
CA ARG A 90 -29.38 11.53 20.25
C ARG A 90 -30.85 11.34 19.85
N PRO A 91 -31.80 11.34 20.81
CA PRO A 91 -33.23 11.25 20.52
C PRO A 91 -33.76 12.46 19.73
#